data_AF-A0A355A3C1-F1
#
_entry.id   AF-A0A355A3C1-F1
#
_cell.length_a   1.000
_cell.length_b   1.000
_cell.length_c   1.000
_cell.angle_alpha   90.00
_cell.angle_beta   90.00
_cell.angle_gamma   90.00
#
_symmetry.space_group_name_H-M   'P 1'
#
loop_
_entity.id
_entity.type
_entity.pdbx_description
1 polymer ?
#
loop_
_entity_poly.entity_id
_entity_poly.type
_entity_poly.pdbx_seq_one_letter_code
_entity_poly.pdbx_strand_id
1 'polypeptide(L)'
;MKETKKENRVKNREGKQPLSWFSGLLFSEDVYKRIGGYLCCGLLIFLLSWAIAYFFMGEGVLKNTLLVDKVFGIKGSSNIGAWWKTRLGENFKIFKWEFKTEDLFNTWGNILLVTVKNFLHHAVIALIFIFFLNRFKIGQFPLGLFYYLLYTILTGIVVGTNSYSYPPQGFTVLGALVTFLRFGLWVWFSYGLLIASSANWTWLKTSSFRDNSWQKSGRFWSWPVLHADEKEVLVFGLLFLLVSSFAEARLIVFYGQHLF
;
A
#
# COMPACT_ATOMS: atom_id res chain seq x y z
N MET A 1 13.40 26.25 51.83
CA MET A 1 13.29 24.85 51.35
C MET A 1 11.84 24.32 51.24
N LYS A 2 10.82 25.20 51.07
CA LYS A 2 9.42 24.81 50.79
C LYS A 2 8.86 25.39 49.48
N GLU A 3 9.53 26.38 48.87
CA GLU A 3 9.08 27.00 47.62
C GLU A 3 9.50 26.22 46.37
N THR A 4 10.67 25.58 46.39
CA THR A 4 11.18 24.78 45.25
C THR A 4 10.37 23.50 44.97
N LYS A 5 9.51 23.08 45.90
CA LYS A 5 8.58 21.94 45.70
C LYS A 5 7.24 22.35 45.10
N LYS A 6 6.90 23.65 45.11
CA LYS A 6 5.62 24.15 44.57
C LYS A 6 5.72 24.46 43.08
N GLU A 7 6.85 24.96 42.59
CA GLU A 7 7.08 25.18 41.15
C GLU A 7 7.12 23.88 40.34
N ASN A 8 7.64 22.79 40.92
CA ASN A 8 7.70 21.49 40.23
C ASN A 8 6.35 20.76 40.10
N ARG A 9 5.27 21.25 40.72
CA ARG A 9 3.94 20.63 40.60
C ARG A 9 3.01 21.29 39.58
N VAL A 10 3.36 22.47 39.06
CA VAL A 10 2.51 23.19 38.09
C VAL A 10 2.83 22.81 36.64
N LYS A 11 4.03 22.28 36.36
CA LYS A 11 4.46 21.92 34.99
C LYS A 11 3.95 20.57 34.45
N ASN A 12 3.21 19.79 35.21
CA ASN A 12 2.89 18.39 34.85
C ASN A 12 1.39 18.09 34.69
N ARG A 13 0.59 19.12 34.39
CA ARG A 13 -0.85 18.97 34.10
C ARG A 13 -1.28 19.83 32.90
N GLU A 14 -0.48 19.86 31.84
CA GLU A 14 -1.08 20.10 30.52
C GLU A 14 -1.69 18.77 30.10
N GLY A 15 -3.02 18.68 30.22
CA GLY A 15 -3.77 17.57 29.67
C GLY A 15 -3.37 17.41 28.21
N LYS A 16 -2.64 16.34 27.90
CA LYS A 16 -2.21 16.02 26.55
C LYS A 16 -3.46 15.86 25.71
N GLN A 17 -3.85 16.92 25.00
CA GLN A 17 -4.99 16.88 24.11
C GLN A 17 -4.73 15.75 23.10
N PRO A 18 -5.71 14.87 22.84
CA PRO A 18 -5.51 13.70 21.98
C PRO A 18 -4.98 14.09 20.59
N LEU A 19 -5.36 15.28 20.11
CA LEU A 19 -4.91 15.86 18.85
C LEU A 19 -3.39 16.18 18.82
N SER A 20 -2.82 16.70 19.91
CA SER A 20 -1.39 17.04 19.94
C SER A 20 -0.53 15.78 19.95
N TRP A 21 -0.96 14.75 20.68
CA TRP A 21 -0.34 13.42 20.67
C TRP A 21 -0.38 12.80 19.26
N PHE A 22 -1.53 12.86 18.59
CA PHE A 22 -1.70 12.31 17.24
C PHE A 22 -0.82 13.03 16.21
N SER A 23 -0.73 14.36 16.28
CA SER A 23 0.19 15.13 15.43
C SER A 23 1.65 14.74 15.69
N GLY A 24 2.00 14.50 16.96
CA GLY A 24 3.33 14.07 17.37
C GLY A 24 3.71 12.68 16.86
N LEU A 25 2.74 11.81 16.59
CA LEU A 25 2.97 10.53 15.92
C LEU A 25 3.15 10.71 14.41
N LEU A 26 2.21 11.39 13.75
CA LEU A 26 2.20 11.57 12.29
C LEU A 26 3.44 12.30 11.76
N PHE A 27 3.94 13.27 12.49
CA PHE A 27 5.10 14.10 12.09
C PHE A 27 6.33 13.86 12.96
N SER A 28 6.38 12.71 13.63
CA SER A 28 7.57 12.27 14.35
C SER A 28 8.76 12.14 13.41
N GLU A 29 9.96 12.55 13.86
CA GLU A 29 11.22 12.25 13.18
C GLU A 29 11.52 10.74 13.16
N ASP A 30 11.19 10.07 14.27
CA ASP A 30 11.27 8.61 14.40
C ASP A 30 10.29 7.93 13.43
N VAL A 31 10.84 7.14 12.51
CA VAL A 31 10.11 6.45 11.43
C VAL A 31 9.08 5.47 11.97
N TYR A 32 9.36 4.78 13.09
CA TYR A 32 8.46 3.78 13.65
C TYR A 32 7.22 4.43 14.27
N LYS A 33 7.39 5.56 14.95
CA LYS A 33 6.25 6.35 15.45
C LYS A 33 5.39 6.89 14.31
N ARG A 34 6.04 7.33 13.22
CA ARG A 34 5.38 7.80 12.01
C ARG A 34 4.57 6.71 11.32
N ILE A 35 5.13 5.50 11.20
CA ILE A 35 4.39 4.31 10.73
C ILE A 35 3.15 4.09 11.59
N GLY A 36 3.31 4.07 12.93
CA GLY A 36 2.18 3.90 13.85
C GLY A 36 1.09 4.95 13.62
N GLY A 37 1.48 6.22 13.49
CA GLY A 37 0.54 7.31 13.17
C GLY A 37 -0.20 7.11 11.85
N TYR A 38 0.52 6.77 10.78
CA TYR A 38 -0.05 6.58 9.45
C TYR A 38 -1.04 5.41 9.42
N LEU A 39 -0.68 4.29 10.04
CA LEU A 39 -1.52 3.09 10.08
C LEU A 39 -2.76 3.30 10.94
N CYS A 40 -2.63 3.89 12.14
CA CYS A 40 -3.78 4.18 12.98
C CYS A 40 -4.75 5.17 12.32
N CYS A 41 -4.21 6.26 11.74
CA CYS A 41 -5.02 7.26 11.04
C CYS A 41 -5.70 6.66 9.81
N GLY A 42 -4.94 5.96 8.97
CA GLY A 42 -5.47 5.36 7.76
C GLY A 42 -6.50 4.26 8.07
N LEU A 43 -6.31 3.44 9.11
CA LEU A 43 -7.29 2.42 9.47
C LEU A 43 -8.63 3.03 9.93
N LEU A 44 -8.59 4.11 10.71
CA LEU A 44 -9.81 4.85 11.10
C LEU A 44 -10.52 5.44 9.87
N ILE A 45 -9.77 6.07 8.97
CA ILE A 45 -10.31 6.65 7.73
C ILE A 45 -10.88 5.56 6.81
N PHE A 46 -10.20 4.43 6.70
CA PHE A 46 -10.63 3.27 5.94
C PHE A 46 -11.97 2.76 6.48
N LEU A 47 -12.09 2.51 7.79
CA LEU A 47 -13.31 2.01 8.40
C LEU A 47 -14.48 2.98 8.22
N LEU A 48 -14.23 4.28 8.37
CA LEU A 48 -15.25 5.32 8.14
C LEU A 48 -15.69 5.33 6.67
N SER A 49 -14.75 5.33 5.73
CA SER A 49 -15.04 5.34 4.29
C SER A 49 -15.76 4.09 3.84
N TRP A 50 -15.35 2.92 4.37
CA TRP A 50 -16.01 1.64 4.16
C TRP A 50 -17.45 1.67 4.66
N ALA A 51 -17.69 2.13 5.89
CA ALA A 51 -19.04 2.21 6.46
C ALA A 51 -19.93 3.16 5.66
N ILE A 52 -19.43 4.35 5.31
CA ILE A 52 -20.18 5.32 4.49
C ILE A 52 -20.54 4.70 3.13
N ALA A 53 -19.56 4.12 2.44
CA ALA A 53 -19.80 3.52 1.13
C ALA A 53 -20.80 2.36 1.22
N TYR A 54 -20.69 1.53 2.26
CA TYR A 54 -21.58 0.40 2.48
C TYR A 54 -23.05 0.82 2.67
N PHE A 55 -23.30 1.85 3.50
CA PHE A 55 -24.67 2.28 3.80
C PHE A 55 -25.27 3.21 2.74
N PHE A 56 -24.46 3.96 2.00
CA PHE A 56 -24.93 5.06 1.16
C PHE A 56 -24.62 4.93 -0.34
N MET A 57 -23.82 3.94 -0.77
CA MET A 57 -23.44 3.77 -2.18
C MET A 57 -23.91 2.43 -2.75
N GLY A 58 -24.13 2.39 -4.07
CA GLY A 58 -24.49 1.16 -4.78
C GLY A 58 -23.35 0.15 -4.88
N GLU A 59 -23.70 -1.12 -5.08
CA GLU A 59 -22.72 -2.18 -5.34
C GLU A 59 -21.98 -1.94 -6.67
N GLY A 60 -20.67 -2.15 -6.69
CA GLY A 60 -19.85 -2.08 -7.90
C GLY A 60 -19.61 -0.67 -8.45
N VAL A 61 -19.88 0.40 -7.70
CA VAL A 61 -19.74 1.80 -8.18
C VAL A 61 -18.33 2.13 -8.69
N LEU A 62 -17.29 1.49 -8.13
CA LEU A 62 -15.90 1.70 -8.56
C LEU A 62 -15.34 0.53 -9.40
N LYS A 63 -16.21 -0.35 -9.88
CA LYS A 63 -15.82 -1.43 -10.80
C LYS A 63 -15.31 -0.81 -12.11
N ASN A 64 -14.27 -1.40 -12.69
CA ASN A 64 -13.60 -0.93 -13.92
C ASN A 64 -12.89 0.43 -13.80
N THR A 65 -12.51 0.84 -12.59
CA THR A 65 -11.65 2.01 -12.37
C THR A 65 -10.20 1.57 -12.20
N LEU A 66 -9.23 2.48 -12.38
CA LEU A 66 -7.80 2.20 -12.12
C LEU A 66 -7.48 1.86 -10.65
N LEU A 67 -8.46 1.94 -9.74
CA LEU A 67 -8.32 1.44 -8.36
C LEU A 67 -8.44 -0.08 -8.28
N VAL A 68 -9.12 -0.69 -9.26
CA VAL A 68 -9.40 -2.12 -9.34
C VAL A 68 -8.69 -2.74 -10.54
N ASP A 69 -8.70 -2.04 -11.68
CA ASP A 69 -8.02 -2.43 -12.90
C ASP A 69 -6.56 -2.01 -12.90
N LYS A 70 -5.70 -2.91 -13.37
CA LYS A 70 -4.26 -2.68 -13.40
C LYS A 70 -3.81 -2.20 -14.77
N VAL A 71 -2.88 -1.24 -14.77
CA VAL A 71 -2.25 -0.70 -15.98
C VAL A 71 -1.64 -1.78 -16.87
N PHE A 72 -1.06 -2.83 -16.29
CA PHE A 72 -0.45 -3.94 -17.03
C PHE A 72 -1.40 -5.14 -17.26
N GLY A 73 -2.65 -5.01 -16.84
CA GLY A 73 -3.65 -6.07 -16.87
C GLY A 73 -3.31 -7.27 -15.98
N ILE A 74 -4.20 -8.26 -15.98
CA ILE A 74 -4.06 -9.51 -15.21
C ILE A 74 -3.90 -10.75 -16.11
N LYS A 75 -3.87 -10.56 -17.43
CA LYS A 75 -3.75 -11.65 -18.42
C LYS A 75 -2.45 -12.41 -18.26
N GLY A 76 -2.58 -13.74 -18.19
CA GLY A 76 -1.49 -14.69 -18.24
C GLY A 76 -1.03 -14.97 -19.67
N SER A 77 -0.29 -16.07 -19.82
CA SER A 77 0.10 -16.67 -21.09
C SER A 77 -0.36 -18.12 -21.11
N SER A 78 -1.03 -18.50 -22.18
CA SER A 78 -1.46 -19.87 -22.47
C SER A 78 -0.32 -20.77 -22.96
N ASN A 79 0.82 -20.17 -23.35
CA ASN A 79 1.87 -20.87 -24.10
C ASN A 79 3.07 -21.26 -23.24
N ILE A 80 3.13 -20.83 -21.97
CA ILE A 80 4.28 -21.11 -21.08
C ILE A 80 4.43 -22.62 -20.86
N GLY A 81 3.33 -23.32 -20.57
CA GLY A 81 3.33 -24.76 -20.37
C GLY A 81 3.70 -25.53 -21.63
N ALA A 82 3.14 -25.14 -22.79
CA ALA A 82 3.47 -25.76 -24.08
C ALA A 82 4.97 -25.61 -24.43
N TRP A 83 5.55 -24.44 -24.17
CA TRP A 83 6.97 -24.19 -24.40
C TRP A 83 7.87 -25.02 -23.48
N TRP A 84 7.48 -25.24 -22.23
CA TRP A 84 8.25 -26.10 -21.31
C TRP A 84 8.06 -27.58 -21.59
N LYS A 85 6.86 -28.00 -22.04
CA LYS A 85 6.56 -29.37 -22.45
C LYS A 85 7.46 -29.82 -23.61
N THR A 86 7.72 -28.96 -24.58
CA THR A 86 8.63 -29.30 -25.69
C THR A 86 10.09 -29.44 -25.25
N ARG A 87 10.48 -28.85 -24.11
CA ARG A 87 11.85 -28.91 -23.58
C ARG A 87 12.08 -30.02 -22.56
N LEU A 88 11.10 -30.28 -21.70
CA LEU A 88 11.23 -31.21 -20.57
C LEU A 88 10.42 -32.51 -20.77
N GLY A 89 9.65 -32.61 -21.85
CA GLY A 89 8.73 -33.71 -22.10
C GLY A 89 7.39 -33.54 -21.38
N GLU A 90 6.50 -34.52 -21.52
CA GLU A 90 5.15 -34.49 -20.92
C GLU A 90 5.18 -34.48 -19.39
N ASN A 91 6.10 -35.26 -18.81
CA ASN A 91 6.29 -35.38 -17.38
C ASN A 91 7.76 -35.14 -17.05
N PHE A 92 8.02 -34.43 -15.96
CA PHE A 92 9.36 -34.24 -15.43
C PHE A 92 9.42 -34.63 -13.95
N LYS A 93 10.54 -35.22 -13.55
CA LYS A 93 10.79 -35.66 -12.17
C LYS A 93 11.61 -34.64 -11.43
N ILE A 94 11.12 -34.21 -10.27
CA ILE A 94 11.94 -33.54 -9.26
C ILE A 94 12.01 -34.47 -8.04
N PHE A 95 13.20 -34.98 -7.74
CA PHE A 95 13.40 -36.02 -6.73
C PHE A 95 12.52 -37.26 -7.00
N LYS A 96 11.59 -37.57 -6.07
CA LYS A 96 10.67 -38.71 -6.15
C LYS A 96 9.27 -38.34 -6.69
N TRP A 97 9.08 -37.09 -7.10
CA TRP A 97 7.77 -36.56 -7.50
C TRP A 97 7.71 -36.40 -9.02
N GLU A 98 6.65 -36.95 -9.63
CA GLU A 98 6.34 -36.74 -11.05
C GLU A 98 5.35 -35.60 -11.20
N PHE A 99 5.68 -34.66 -12.07
CA PHE A 99 4.81 -33.53 -12.39
C PHE A 99 4.50 -33.52 -13.87
N LYS A 100 3.25 -33.23 -14.21
CA LYS A 100 2.87 -32.85 -15.57
C LYS A 100 3.48 -31.49 -15.88
N THR A 101 4.40 -31.46 -16.85
CA THR A 101 5.17 -30.25 -17.19
C THR A 101 4.24 -29.10 -17.53
N GLU A 102 3.26 -29.35 -18.40
CA GLU A 102 2.34 -28.34 -18.90
C GLU A 102 1.52 -27.68 -17.78
N ASP A 103 0.92 -28.47 -16.90
CA ASP A 103 0.07 -27.98 -15.80
C ASP A 103 0.88 -27.17 -14.78
N LEU A 104 2.07 -27.64 -14.41
CA LEU A 104 2.92 -26.99 -13.43
C LEU A 104 3.42 -25.64 -13.95
N PHE A 105 3.94 -25.61 -15.18
CA PHE A 105 4.48 -24.39 -15.77
C PHE A 105 3.38 -23.41 -16.20
N ASN A 106 2.20 -23.88 -16.63
CA ASN A 106 1.05 -23.00 -16.83
C ASN A 106 0.63 -22.37 -15.50
N THR A 107 0.52 -23.14 -14.43
CA THR A 107 0.07 -22.59 -13.14
C THR A 107 1.10 -21.63 -12.54
N TRP A 108 2.31 -22.11 -12.27
CA TRP A 108 3.33 -21.33 -11.58
C TRP A 108 3.96 -20.25 -12.47
N GLY A 109 4.11 -20.52 -13.77
CA GLY A 109 4.58 -19.53 -14.73
C GLY A 109 3.62 -18.35 -14.84
N ASN A 110 2.30 -18.62 -14.87
CA ASN A 110 1.31 -17.54 -14.83
C ASN A 110 1.28 -16.81 -13.49
N ILE A 111 1.43 -17.51 -12.36
CA ILE A 111 1.52 -16.86 -11.04
C ILE A 111 2.69 -15.88 -11.03
N LEU A 112 3.88 -16.30 -11.47
CA LEU A 112 5.06 -15.44 -11.51
C LEU A 112 4.89 -14.27 -12.48
N LEU A 113 4.37 -14.52 -13.68
CA LEU A 113 4.14 -13.48 -14.68
C LEU A 113 3.15 -12.42 -14.17
N VAL A 114 2.02 -12.85 -13.61
CA VAL A 114 1.01 -11.94 -13.04
C VAL A 114 1.57 -11.24 -11.80
N THR A 115 2.41 -11.89 -10.99
CA THR A 115 3.11 -11.27 -9.86
C THR A 115 3.96 -10.10 -10.33
N VAL A 116 4.76 -10.29 -11.40
CA VAL A 116 5.60 -9.22 -11.96
C VAL A 116 4.72 -8.06 -12.47
N LYS A 117 3.63 -8.35 -13.18
CA LYS A 117 2.69 -7.31 -13.65
C LYS A 117 2.07 -6.52 -12.50
N ASN A 118 1.58 -7.21 -11.47
CA ASN A 118 1.01 -6.58 -10.28
C ASN A 118 2.05 -5.73 -9.54
N PHE A 119 3.26 -6.27 -9.36
CA PHE A 119 4.35 -5.57 -8.70
C PHE A 119 4.75 -4.32 -9.48
N LEU A 120 4.92 -4.40 -10.80
CA LEU A 120 5.23 -3.25 -11.64
C LEU A 120 4.14 -2.19 -11.58
N HIS A 121 2.86 -2.58 -11.58
CA HIS A 121 1.75 -1.64 -11.42
C HIS A 121 1.89 -0.85 -10.11
N HIS A 122 2.08 -1.55 -8.99
CA HIS A 122 2.20 -0.89 -7.70
C HIS A 122 3.52 -0.13 -7.53
N ALA A 123 4.61 -0.59 -8.15
CA ALA A 123 5.90 0.09 -8.15
C ALA A 123 5.82 1.42 -8.92
N VAL A 124 5.12 1.45 -10.05
CA VAL A 124 4.84 2.69 -10.80
C VAL A 124 4.02 3.66 -9.96
N ILE A 125 2.97 3.16 -9.28
CA ILE A 125 2.18 3.97 -8.35
C ILE A 125 3.06 4.54 -7.23
N ALA A 126 3.89 3.72 -6.59
CA ALA A 126 4.79 4.18 -5.53
C ALA A 126 5.80 5.21 -6.04
N LEU A 127 6.37 5.03 -7.23
CA LEU A 127 7.30 5.97 -7.82
C LEU A 127 6.64 7.35 -8.04
N ILE A 128 5.46 7.37 -8.65
CA ILE A 128 4.77 8.60 -9.07
C ILE A 128 4.03 9.28 -7.92
N PHE A 129 3.28 8.52 -7.12
CA PHE A 129 2.37 9.08 -6.13
C PHE A 129 2.93 9.07 -4.71
N ILE A 130 3.94 8.25 -4.43
CA ILE A 130 4.59 8.25 -3.10
C ILE A 130 5.90 9.02 -3.19
N PHE A 131 6.89 8.52 -3.92
CA PHE A 131 8.22 9.10 -3.92
C PHE A 131 8.26 10.48 -4.57
N PHE A 132 7.64 10.66 -5.72
CA PHE A 132 7.59 11.96 -6.38
C PHE A 132 6.73 12.98 -5.61
N LEU A 133 5.59 12.61 -5.06
CA LEU A 133 4.80 13.55 -4.25
C LEU A 133 5.45 13.87 -2.90
N ASN A 134 6.20 12.95 -2.28
CA ASN A 134 6.97 13.25 -1.07
C ASN A 134 8.11 14.27 -1.31
N ARG A 135 8.42 14.60 -2.57
CA ARG A 135 9.29 15.73 -2.92
C ARG A 135 8.69 17.09 -2.56
N PHE A 136 7.39 17.16 -2.31
CA PHE A 136 6.68 18.38 -2.00
C PHE A 136 6.04 18.31 -0.61
N LYS A 137 6.22 19.35 0.20
CA LYS A 137 5.61 19.49 1.53
C LYS A 137 4.81 20.78 1.66
N ILE A 138 3.68 20.69 2.35
CA ILE A 138 2.88 21.83 2.79
C ILE A 138 2.88 21.81 4.32
N GLY A 139 3.59 22.74 4.95
CA GLY A 139 3.86 22.71 6.39
C GLY A 139 4.62 21.43 6.76
N GLN A 140 4.02 20.59 7.61
CA GLN A 140 4.58 19.29 8.00
C GLN A 140 4.05 18.13 7.12
N PHE A 141 3.04 18.36 6.29
CA PHE A 141 2.40 17.33 5.48
C PHE A 141 3.13 17.12 4.15
N PRO A 142 3.71 15.94 3.89
CA PRO A 142 4.20 15.60 2.55
C PRO A 142 3.02 15.24 1.64
N LEU A 143 3.08 15.61 0.35
CA LEU A 143 1.97 15.34 -0.57
C LEU A 143 1.76 13.83 -0.81
N GLY A 144 2.76 12.97 -0.61
CA GLY A 144 2.55 11.52 -0.66
C GLY A 144 1.67 11.01 0.48
N LEU A 145 1.67 11.67 1.66
CA LEU A 145 0.70 11.37 2.72
C LEU A 145 -0.72 11.76 2.29
N PHE A 146 -0.90 12.89 1.58
CA PHE A 146 -2.20 13.26 1.03
C PHE A 146 -2.72 12.18 0.06
N TYR A 147 -1.85 11.72 -0.85
CA TYR A 147 -2.18 10.60 -1.74
C TYR A 147 -2.60 9.35 -0.96
N TYR A 148 -1.88 8.98 0.09
CA TYR A 148 -2.21 7.80 0.88
C TYR A 148 -3.53 7.89 1.61
N LEU A 149 -3.87 9.05 2.16
CA LEU A 149 -5.18 9.27 2.78
C LEU A 149 -6.29 9.16 1.73
N LEU A 150 -6.10 9.76 0.55
CA LEU A 150 -7.03 9.63 -0.57
C LEU A 150 -7.16 8.16 -1.03
N TYR A 151 -6.04 7.47 -1.23
CA TYR A 151 -6.01 6.06 -1.59
C TYR A 151 -6.72 5.19 -0.55
N THR A 152 -6.55 5.50 0.73
CA THR A 152 -7.21 4.82 1.84
C THR A 152 -8.73 5.01 1.80
N ILE A 153 -9.21 6.23 1.55
CA ILE A 153 -10.63 6.53 1.36
C ILE A 153 -11.19 5.72 0.18
N LEU A 154 -10.53 5.83 -0.98
CA LEU A 154 -10.94 5.15 -2.20
C LEU A 154 -10.96 3.63 -2.04
N THR A 155 -9.96 3.07 -1.35
CA THR A 155 -9.92 1.64 -1.04
C THR A 155 -11.08 1.26 -0.11
N GLY A 156 -11.35 2.05 0.94
CA GLY A 156 -12.52 1.85 1.80
C GLY A 156 -13.83 1.83 1.02
N ILE A 157 -13.99 2.72 0.04
CA ILE A 157 -15.16 2.73 -0.85
C ILE A 157 -15.21 1.48 -1.73
N VAL A 158 -14.08 1.04 -2.30
CA VAL A 158 -14.01 -0.20 -3.09
C VAL A 158 -14.47 -1.39 -2.26
N VAL A 159 -14.02 -1.50 -1.02
CA VAL A 159 -14.44 -2.58 -0.11
C VAL A 159 -15.91 -2.46 0.27
N GLY A 160 -16.38 -1.25 0.61
CA GLY A 160 -17.76 -1.01 1.05
C GLY A 160 -18.80 -1.27 -0.04
N THR A 161 -18.43 -1.00 -1.29
CA THR A 161 -19.27 -1.24 -2.47
C THR A 161 -19.03 -2.60 -3.12
N ASN A 162 -18.17 -3.46 -2.56
CA ASN A 162 -17.79 -4.74 -3.18
C ASN A 162 -17.36 -4.60 -4.65
N SER A 163 -16.58 -3.55 -4.97
CA SER A 163 -16.18 -3.23 -6.34
C SER A 163 -15.00 -4.08 -6.87
N TYR A 164 -14.59 -5.12 -6.14
CA TYR A 164 -13.51 -6.00 -6.55
C TYR A 164 -13.84 -6.76 -7.85
N SER A 165 -12.82 -7.05 -8.66
CA SER A 165 -12.97 -7.89 -9.85
C SER A 165 -13.16 -9.38 -9.53
N TYR A 166 -12.99 -9.79 -8.27
CA TYR A 166 -13.14 -11.18 -7.82
C TYR A 166 -14.45 -11.37 -7.08
N PRO A 167 -15.09 -12.56 -7.19
CA PRO A 167 -16.28 -12.85 -6.40
C PRO A 167 -15.95 -12.82 -4.90
N PRO A 168 -16.81 -12.22 -4.05
CA PRO A 168 -16.62 -12.21 -2.62
C PRO A 168 -16.63 -13.66 -2.08
N GLN A 169 -15.70 -13.98 -1.19
CA GLN A 169 -15.65 -15.29 -0.53
C GLN A 169 -16.62 -15.29 0.67
N GLY A 170 -17.85 -15.80 0.48
CA GLY A 170 -18.89 -15.89 1.52
C GLY A 170 -20.02 -14.87 1.36
N PHE A 171 -20.61 -14.40 2.48
CA PHE A 171 -21.59 -13.30 2.46
C PHE A 171 -20.95 -12.07 1.80
N THR A 172 -21.62 -11.48 0.81
CA THR A 172 -21.05 -10.50 -0.15
C THR A 172 -20.19 -9.41 0.49
N VAL A 173 -20.64 -8.84 1.61
CA VAL A 173 -19.96 -7.73 2.30
C VAL A 173 -18.77 -8.19 3.13
N LEU A 174 -18.94 -9.24 3.94
CA LEU A 174 -17.84 -9.83 4.72
C LEU A 174 -16.78 -10.41 3.78
N GLY A 175 -17.18 -10.93 2.62
CA GLY A 175 -16.30 -11.42 1.58
C GLY A 175 -15.41 -10.34 0.97
N ALA A 176 -15.90 -9.11 0.80
CA ALA A 176 -15.09 -7.97 0.36
C ALA A 176 -14.03 -7.59 1.41
N LEU A 177 -14.40 -7.56 2.70
CA LEU A 177 -13.44 -7.33 3.79
C LEU A 177 -12.39 -8.43 3.88
N VAL A 178 -12.77 -9.70 3.74
CA VAL A 178 -11.83 -10.83 3.72
C VAL A 178 -10.87 -10.71 2.54
N THR A 179 -11.38 -10.33 1.36
CA THR A 179 -10.56 -10.05 0.17
C THR A 179 -9.53 -8.94 0.44
N PHE A 180 -9.96 -7.84 1.07
CA PHE A 180 -9.07 -6.77 1.50
C PHE A 180 -7.99 -7.29 2.46
N LEU A 181 -8.36 -7.99 3.54
CA LEU A 181 -7.41 -8.52 4.53
C LEU A 181 -6.37 -9.47 3.91
N ARG A 182 -6.75 -10.21 2.85
CA ARG A 182 -5.88 -11.21 2.22
C ARG A 182 -4.76 -10.61 1.37
N PHE A 183 -4.99 -9.49 0.69
CA PHE A 183 -3.95 -8.85 -0.13
C PHE A 183 -4.01 -7.32 -0.12
N GLY A 184 -5.20 -6.71 -0.13
CA GLY A 184 -5.36 -5.25 -0.14
C GLY A 184 -4.73 -4.56 1.07
N LEU A 185 -4.85 -5.17 2.25
CA LEU A 185 -4.23 -4.70 3.49
C LEU A 185 -2.70 -4.67 3.37
N TRP A 186 -2.11 -5.64 2.68
CA TRP A 186 -0.66 -5.75 2.52
C TRP A 186 -0.13 -4.69 1.55
N VAL A 187 -0.88 -4.38 0.48
CA VAL A 187 -0.57 -3.25 -0.42
C VAL A 187 -0.69 -1.93 0.33
N TRP A 188 -1.81 -1.72 1.03
CA TRP A 188 -2.05 -0.52 1.82
C TRP A 188 -0.98 -0.32 2.91
N PHE A 189 -0.61 -1.38 3.61
CA PHE A 189 0.44 -1.36 4.62
C PHE A 189 1.81 -1.03 4.00
N SER A 190 2.15 -1.66 2.88
CA SER A 190 3.36 -1.36 2.12
C SER A 190 3.44 0.13 1.75
N TYR A 191 2.35 0.72 1.22
CA TYR A 191 2.32 2.14 0.90
C TYR A 191 2.55 3.02 2.13
N GLY A 192 1.96 2.66 3.28
CA GLY A 192 2.23 3.32 4.55
C GLY A 192 3.73 3.33 4.92
N LEU A 193 4.40 2.18 4.77
CA LEU A 193 5.85 2.05 5.02
C LEU A 193 6.69 2.89 4.03
N LEU A 194 6.35 2.84 2.74
CA LEU A 194 7.07 3.58 1.70
C LEU A 194 6.95 5.09 1.90
N ILE A 195 5.80 5.59 2.35
CA ILE A 195 5.61 7.01 2.65
C ILE A 195 6.35 7.38 3.93
N ALA A 196 6.29 6.54 4.96
CA ALA A 196 6.98 6.81 6.23
C ALA A 196 8.49 6.88 6.07
N SER A 197 9.07 5.99 5.27
CA SER A 197 10.51 5.97 4.97
C SER A 197 10.96 7.08 4.02
N SER A 198 10.08 7.57 3.14
CA SER A 198 10.40 8.64 2.19
C SER A 198 9.85 10.02 2.58
N ALA A 199 9.25 10.17 3.77
CA ALA A 199 8.63 11.42 4.21
C ALA A 199 9.62 12.59 4.24
N ASN A 200 10.91 12.32 4.47
CA ASN A 200 11.96 13.33 4.54
C ASN A 200 12.59 13.67 3.18
N TRP A 201 12.08 13.10 2.09
CA TRP A 201 12.61 13.32 0.75
C TRP A 201 12.15 14.65 0.15
N THR A 202 12.18 15.72 0.91
CA THR A 202 11.60 17.00 0.49
C THR A 202 12.55 17.78 -0.41
N TRP A 203 12.03 18.22 -1.55
CA TRP A 203 12.68 19.16 -2.45
C TRP A 203 12.13 20.57 -2.26
N LEU A 204 10.81 20.73 -2.34
CA LEU A 204 10.12 22.01 -2.18
C LEU A 204 9.16 21.97 -1.00
N LYS A 205 9.07 23.08 -0.28
CA LYS A 205 8.19 23.24 0.89
C LYS A 205 7.53 24.62 0.87
N THR A 206 6.23 24.67 1.14
CA THR A 206 5.50 25.92 1.46
C THR A 206 5.02 25.87 2.91
N SER A 207 4.77 27.03 3.52
CA SER A 207 4.31 27.13 4.91
C SER A 207 2.85 26.70 5.09
N SER A 208 2.00 26.93 4.08
CA SER A 208 0.55 26.77 4.13
C SER A 208 -0.05 26.55 2.75
N PHE A 209 -1.25 25.96 2.68
CA PHE A 209 -2.02 25.79 1.45
C PHE A 209 -2.42 27.10 0.76
N ARG A 210 -2.44 28.21 1.50
CA ARG A 210 -2.76 29.55 0.98
C ARG A 210 -1.52 30.33 0.56
N ASP A 211 -0.34 29.79 0.86
CA ASP A 211 0.93 30.45 0.60
C ASP A 211 1.52 29.90 -0.70
N ASN A 212 1.74 30.79 -1.66
CA ASN A 212 2.32 30.46 -2.96
C ASN A 212 3.85 30.49 -2.95
N SER A 213 4.49 30.80 -1.82
CA SER A 213 5.95 30.87 -1.70
C SER A 213 6.58 29.49 -1.45
N TRP A 214 6.87 28.78 -2.55
CA TRP A 214 7.63 27.53 -2.48
C TRP A 214 9.11 27.78 -2.22
N GLN A 215 9.62 27.26 -1.11
CA GLN A 215 11.01 27.34 -0.72
C GLN A 215 11.73 26.02 -1.00
N LYS A 216 12.96 26.13 -1.51
CA LYS A 216 13.80 24.96 -1.79
C LYS A 216 14.44 24.46 -0.49
N SER A 217 14.08 23.25 -0.08
CA SER A 217 14.62 22.59 1.12
C SER A 217 15.68 21.52 0.79
N GLY A 218 15.77 21.09 -0.46
CA GLY A 218 16.67 20.02 -0.90
C GLY A 218 17.03 20.09 -2.39
N ARG A 219 17.57 19.01 -2.94
CA ARG A 219 17.89 18.89 -4.37
C ARG A 219 16.98 17.85 -5.02
N PHE A 220 16.43 18.14 -6.20
CA PHE A 220 15.47 17.30 -6.90
C PHE A 220 16.04 15.96 -7.40
N TRP A 221 17.26 15.96 -7.92
CA TRP A 221 17.88 14.77 -8.52
C TRP A 221 18.81 14.00 -7.59
N SER A 222 18.93 14.40 -6.32
CA SER A 222 19.69 13.62 -5.34
C SER A 222 18.75 12.74 -4.52
N TRP A 223 19.09 11.45 -4.44
CA TRP A 223 18.54 10.59 -3.40
C TRP A 223 18.95 11.15 -2.04
N PRO A 224 18.00 11.44 -1.15
CA PRO A 224 18.31 11.92 0.19
C PRO A 224 19.01 10.81 0.97
N VAL A 225 19.86 11.22 1.91
CA VAL A 225 20.55 10.29 2.80
C VAL A 225 19.51 9.67 3.73
N LEU A 226 19.23 8.39 3.53
CA LEU A 226 18.37 7.63 4.44
C LEU A 226 19.18 7.21 5.66
N HIS A 227 18.59 7.38 6.85
CA HIS A 227 19.11 6.76 8.07
C HIS A 227 18.87 5.24 8.06
N ALA A 228 19.57 4.50 8.93
CA ALA A 228 19.51 3.03 8.95
C ALA A 228 18.07 2.52 9.07
N ASP A 229 17.29 3.07 10.01
CA ASP A 229 15.89 2.70 10.23
C ASP A 229 15.00 3.03 9.01
N GLU A 230 15.21 4.16 8.36
CA GLU A 230 14.44 4.54 7.18
C GLU A 230 14.74 3.62 5.98
N LYS A 231 15.99 3.17 5.83
CA LYS A 231 16.38 2.17 4.82
C LYS A 231 15.69 0.84 5.07
N GLU A 232 15.70 0.38 6.32
CA GLU A 232 15.05 -0.88 6.72
C GLU A 232 13.55 -0.84 6.40
N VAL A 233 12.86 0.23 6.82
CA VAL A 233 11.44 0.43 6.54
C VAL A 233 11.15 0.52 5.04
N LEU A 234 12.02 1.18 4.26
CA LEU A 234 11.90 1.25 2.80
C LEU A 234 11.97 -0.15 2.17
N VAL A 235 12.96 -0.94 2.56
CA VAL A 235 13.16 -2.32 2.08
C VAL A 235 11.96 -3.19 2.45
N PHE A 236 11.48 -3.11 3.69
CA PHE A 236 10.27 -3.82 4.09
C PHE A 236 9.06 -3.37 3.29
N GLY A 237 8.86 -2.07 3.08
CA GLY A 237 7.79 -1.57 2.22
C GLY A 237 7.79 -2.24 0.85
N LEU A 238 8.95 -2.32 0.18
CA LEU A 238 9.09 -2.99 -1.12
C LEU A 238 8.85 -4.51 -1.06
N LEU A 239 9.33 -5.18 -0.01
CA LEU A 239 9.11 -6.61 0.17
C LEU A 239 7.63 -6.94 0.42
N PHE A 240 6.94 -6.16 1.25
CA PHE A 240 5.50 -6.29 1.45
C PHE A 240 4.72 -6.03 0.15
N LEU A 241 5.21 -5.12 -0.71
CA LEU A 241 4.63 -4.89 -2.03
C LEU A 241 4.78 -6.10 -2.96
N LEU A 242 5.94 -6.76 -2.91
CA LEU A 242 6.19 -7.96 -3.69
C LEU A 242 5.34 -9.14 -3.19
N VAL A 243 5.31 -9.35 -1.87
CA VAL A 243 4.52 -10.44 -1.25
C VAL A 243 3.02 -10.26 -1.51
N SER A 244 2.50 -9.03 -1.41
CA SER A 244 1.10 -8.74 -1.73
C SER A 244 0.78 -8.98 -3.20
N SER A 245 1.68 -8.57 -4.11
CA SER A 245 1.55 -8.82 -5.56
C SER A 245 1.49 -10.31 -5.88
N PHE A 246 2.30 -11.12 -5.18
CA PHE A 246 2.31 -12.57 -5.29
C PHE A 246 1.03 -13.21 -4.74
N ALA A 247 0.58 -12.76 -3.56
CA ALA A 247 -0.66 -13.25 -2.94
C ALA A 247 -1.87 -12.99 -3.84
N GLU A 248 -1.94 -11.82 -4.46
CA GLU A 248 -3.00 -11.48 -5.41
C GLU A 248 -2.89 -12.29 -6.71
N ALA A 249 -1.68 -12.43 -7.27
CA ALA A 249 -1.46 -13.23 -8.48
C ALA A 249 -1.90 -14.69 -8.32
N ARG A 250 -1.68 -15.28 -7.14
CA ARG A 250 -2.18 -16.62 -6.83
C ARG A 250 -3.70 -16.70 -6.90
N LEU A 251 -4.43 -15.69 -6.42
CA LEU A 251 -5.89 -15.66 -6.51
C LEU A 251 -6.36 -15.51 -7.95
N ILE A 252 -5.75 -14.60 -8.71
CA ILE A 252 -6.05 -14.39 -10.13
C ILE A 252 -5.91 -15.70 -10.91
N VAL A 253 -4.80 -16.42 -10.70
CA VAL A 253 -4.54 -17.67 -11.40
C VAL A 253 -5.47 -18.78 -10.94
N PHE A 254 -5.67 -18.92 -9.62
CA PHE A 254 -6.55 -19.92 -9.03
C PHE A 254 -8.01 -19.79 -9.52
N TYR A 255 -8.51 -18.56 -9.66
CA TYR A 255 -9.86 -18.29 -10.17
C TYR A 255 -9.96 -18.25 -11.70
N GLY A 256 -8.89 -18.57 -12.44
CA GLY A 256 -8.90 -18.58 -13.90
C GLY A 256 -9.01 -17.20 -14.56
N GLN A 257 -8.97 -16.10 -13.79
CA GLN A 257 -9.14 -14.73 -14.27
C GLN A 257 -8.01 -14.30 -15.23
N HIS A 258 -6.84 -14.92 -15.09
CA HIS A 258 -5.72 -14.69 -16.02
C HIS A 258 -5.99 -15.12 -17.47
N LEU A 259 -7.08 -15.84 -17.75
CA LEU A 259 -7.43 -16.32 -19.10
C LEU A 259 -8.33 -15.35 -19.89
N PHE A 260 -8.91 -14.33 -19.24
CA PHE A 260 -9.91 -13.41 -19.82
C PHE A 260 -9.41 -11.97 -19.87
#